data_AF-A0A7X6XWJ5-F1
#
_entry.id   AF-A0A7X6XWJ5-F1
#
_cell.length_a   1.000
_cell.length_b   1.000
_cell.length_c   1.000
_cell.angle_alpha   90.00
_cell.angle_beta   90.00
_cell.angle_gamma   90.00
#
_symmetry.space_group_name_H-M   'P 1'
#
loop_
_entity.id
_entity.type
_entity.pdbx_description
1 polymer ?
#
loop_
_entity_poly.entity_id
_entity_poly.type
_entity_poly.pdbx_seq_one_letter_code
_entity_poly.pdbx_strand_id
1 'polypeptide(L)' 'MYTKTRTNLYRTTYHLVWVTKYRKVIFTTLNRREAMMEMLSLIAENND' A
#
# COMPACT_ATOMS: atom_id res chain seq x y z
N MET A 1 1.11 -5.31 13.23
CA MET A 1 -0.04 -5.83 13.98
C MET A 1 0.08 -7.35 14.06
N TYR A 2 -0.15 -7.96 15.22
CA TYR A 2 -0.26 -9.43 15.31
C TYR A 2 -1.72 -9.77 15.04
N THR A 3 -2.01 -10.46 13.94
CA THR A 3 -3.37 -10.85 13.60
C THR A 3 -3.67 -12.16 14.32
N LYS A 4 -4.61 -12.11 15.26
CA LYS A 4 -5.07 -13.28 16.01
C LYS A 4 -6.32 -13.82 15.35
N THR A 5 -6.20 -14.99 14.75
CA THR A 5 -7.34 -15.82 14.33
C THR A 5 -7.69 -16.81 15.43
N ARG A 6 -8.79 -17.57 15.27
CA ARG A 6 -9.31 -18.49 16.30
C ARG A 6 -8.26 -19.46 16.85
N THR A 7 -7.33 -19.91 16.02
CA THR A 7 -6.27 -20.88 16.37
C THR A 7 -4.86 -20.41 16.07
N ASN A 8 -4.65 -19.38 15.25
CA ASN A 8 -3.32 -18.96 14.82
C ASN A 8 -3.04 -17.50 15.17
N LEU A 9 -1.82 -17.25 15.62
CA LEU A 9 -1.26 -15.92 15.75
C LEU A 9 -0.17 -15.78 14.70
N TYR A 10 -0.31 -14.82 13.80
CA TYR A 10 0.71 -14.56 12.79
C TYR A 10 1.02 -13.07 12.67
N ARG A 11 2.24 -12.82 12.19
CA ARG A 11 2.70 -11.51 11.78
C ARG A 11 3.37 -11.68 10.43
N THR A 12 2.66 -11.28 9.39
CA THR A 12 3.18 -11.29 8.02
C THR A 12 3.48 -9.86 7.60
N THR A 13 4.64 -9.63 7.01
CA THR A 13 5.07 -8.32 6.51
C THR A 13 5.68 -8.52 5.14
N TYR A 14 5.26 -7.71 4.18
CA TYR A 14 5.64 -7.85 2.78
C TYR A 14 6.23 -6.55 2.27
N HIS A 15 7.27 -6.67 1.43
CA HIS A 15 7.72 -5.56 0.59
C HIS A 15 7.02 -5.68 -0.76
N LEU A 16 6.10 -4.76 -1.05
CA LEU A 16 5.39 -4.69 -2.32
C LEU A 16 5.94 -3.55 -3.16
N VAL A 17 6.47 -3.85 -4.35
CA VAL A 17 7.02 -2.87 -5.28
C VAL A 17 6.40 -3.08 -6.65
N TRP A 18 5.92 -2.01 -7.28
CA TRP A 18 5.39 -2.03 -8.64
C TRP A 18 5.83 -0.80 -9.42
N VAL A 19 5.59 -0.82 -10.74
CA VAL A 19 5.96 0.25 -11.67
C VAL A 19 4.76 0.76 -12.45
N THR A 20 4.86 1.97 -12.96
CA THR A 20 3.83 2.58 -13.80
C THR A 20 3.83 1.95 -15.19
N LYS A 21 2.68 2.02 -15.88
CA LYS A 21 2.57 1.56 -17.27
C LYS A 21 3.62 2.25 -18.14
N TYR A 22 4.37 1.47 -18.92
CA TYR A 22 5.52 1.92 -19.73
C TYR A 22 6.64 2.61 -18.94
N ARG A 23 6.70 2.43 -17.61
CA ARG A 23 7.62 3.14 -16.70
C ARG A 23 7.58 4.66 -16.87
N LYS A 24 6.42 5.21 -17.27
CA LYS A 24 6.26 6.64 -17.47
C LYS A 24 6.44 7.37 -16.14
N VAL A 25 7.25 8.42 -16.14
CA VAL A 25 7.50 9.26 -14.97
C VAL A 25 6.29 10.19 -14.76
N ILE A 26 5.27 9.71 -14.07
CA ILE A 26 4.02 10.45 -13.82
C ILE A 26 4.02 11.18 -12.47
N PHE A 27 4.82 10.71 -11.51
CA PHE A 27 4.93 11.24 -10.15
C PHE A 27 6.02 12.32 -10.04
N THR A 28 5.95 13.32 -10.91
CA THR A 28 6.92 14.43 -10.95
C THR A 28 6.61 15.52 -9.92
N THR A 29 5.33 15.75 -9.63
CA THR A 29 4.88 16.76 -8.66
C THR A 29 4.58 16.14 -7.30
N LEU A 30 4.73 16.94 -6.23
CA LEU A 30 4.44 16.51 -4.86
C LEU A 30 2.97 16.11 -4.70
N ASN A 31 2.04 16.94 -5.18
CA ASN A 31 0.60 16.71 -5.05
C ASN A 31 0.16 15.36 -5.66
N ARG A 32 0.80 14.92 -6.75
CA ARG A 32 0.49 13.61 -7.36
C ARG A 32 1.00 12.44 -6.53
N ARG A 33 2.10 12.62 -5.81
CA ARG A 33 2.63 11.61 -4.88
C ARG A 33 1.74 11.53 -3.65
N GLU A 34 1.36 12.67 -3.08
CA GLU A 34 0.48 12.75 -1.91
C GLU A 34 -0.88 12.12 -2.21
N ALA A 35 -1.53 12.51 -3.31
CA ALA A 35 -2.81 11.92 -3.71
C ALA A 35 -2.73 10.39 -3.89
N MET A 36 -1.62 9.86 -4.43
CA MET A 36 -1.42 8.42 -4.57
C MET A 36 -1.22 7.74 -3.20
N MET A 37 -0.46 8.36 -2.30
CA MET A 37 -0.27 7.84 -0.94
C MET A 37 -1.61 7.81 -0.19
N GLU A 38 -2.40 8.87 -0.28
CA GLU A 38 -3.74 8.93 0.32
C GLU A 38 -4.66 7.82 -0.20
N MET A 39 -4.70 7.62 -1.52
CA MET A 39 -5.49 6.53 -2.11
C MET A 39 -5.03 5.15 -1.61
N LEU A 40 -3.72 4.91 -1.54
CA LEU A 40 -3.18 3.64 -1.06
C LEU A 40 -3.47 3.42 0.43
N SER A 41 -3.33 4.46 1.26
CA SER A 41 -3.68 4.39 2.68
C SER A 41 -5.16 4.08 2.86
N LEU A 42 -6.04 4.73 2.11
CA LEU A 42 -7.48 4.46 2.15
C LEU A 42 -7.82 3.03 1.73
N ILE A 43 -7.17 2.50 0.68
CA ILE A 43 -7.35 1.10 0.27
C ILE A 43 -6.85 0.15 1.36
N ALA A 44 -5.73 0.44 1.99
CA ALA A 44 -5.20 -0.37 3.08
C ALA A 44 -6.18 -0.40 4.27
N GLU A 45 -6.67 0.77 4.72
CA GLU A 45 -7.64 0.88 5.81
C GLU A 45 -8.95 0.13 5.52
N ASN A 46 -9.41 0.13 4.28
CA ASN A 46 -10.63 -0.59 3.89
C ASN A 46 -10.47 -2.12 3.80
N ASN A 47 -9.24 -2.63 3.77
CA ASN A 47 -8.93 -4.06 3.60
C ASN A 47 -8.19 -4.67 4.81
N ASP A 48 -7.98 -3.91 5.88
CA ASP A 48 -7.41 -4.37 7.15
C ASP A 48 -8.47 -5.11 7.99
#